data_AF-A0A8S3S913-F1
#
_entry.id   AF-A0A8S3S913-F1
#
_cell.length_a   1.000
_cell.length_b   1.000
_cell.length_c   1.000
_cell.angle_alpha   90.00
_cell.angle_beta   90.00
_cell.angle_gamma   90.00
#
_symmetry.space_group_name_H-M   'P 1'
#
loop_
_entity.id
_entity.type
_entity.pdbx_description
1 polymer ?
#
loop_
_entity_poly.entity_id
_entity_poly.type
_entity_poly.pdbx_seq_one_letter_code
_entity_poly.pdbx_strand_id
1 'polypeptide(L)'
;MTNCTEEIEFTLEICGHHTQISCSEKHKIETAEPSKRELYEKQTKCSEMIQVDLPHCGHTKLAECWKSIEIKETDKGTMLDDIQDIYDLKCLKEVAFNLECGHLTTTICYKKLAYEQESELIQTEGNAGIECETMVDLDLVCGHRMVVKCFERFCYENMRKQFSSSVELARTFTNIKCTSMVDIGLRCGHMGRTVCWKKNNRRETIFMN
;
A
#
# COMPACT_ATOMS: atom_id res chain seq x y z
N MET A 1 -33.64 13.64 39.04
CA MET A 1 -33.39 14.73 38.07
C MET A 1 -33.93 14.27 36.74
N THR A 2 -34.82 15.05 36.13
CA THR A 2 -35.36 14.80 34.79
C THR A 2 -34.29 15.13 33.76
N ASN A 3 -33.87 14.16 32.94
CA ASN A 3 -32.91 14.39 31.87
C ASN A 3 -33.62 15.17 30.76
N CYS A 4 -33.31 16.47 30.64
CA CYS A 4 -33.76 17.27 29.52
C CYS A 4 -33.00 16.81 28.26
N THR A 5 -33.74 16.37 27.24
CA THR A 5 -33.22 15.89 25.95
C THR A 5 -33.39 16.91 24.82
N GLU A 6 -33.71 18.16 25.15
CA GLU A 6 -33.78 19.23 24.16
C GLU A 6 -32.39 19.48 23.58
N GLU A 7 -32.29 19.49 22.25
CA GLU A 7 -31.08 19.86 21.53
C GLU A 7 -30.90 21.37 21.58
N ILE A 8 -29.70 21.79 21.97
CA ILE A 8 -29.34 23.19 22.11
C ILE A 8 -27.98 23.45 21.46
N GLU A 9 -27.81 24.67 20.96
CA GLU A 9 -26.53 25.14 20.46
C GLU A 9 -25.55 25.35 21.62
N PHE A 10 -24.36 24.77 21.48
CA PHE A 10 -23.28 24.84 22.46
C PHE A 10 -21.94 25.06 21.77
N THR A 11 -21.13 25.97 22.32
CA THR A 11 -19.77 26.23 21.84
C THR A 11 -18.78 25.39 22.64
N LEU A 12 -18.07 24.47 21.97
CA LEU A 12 -17.03 23.65 22.60
C LEU A 12 -15.79 24.50 22.86
N GLU A 13 -15.25 24.52 24.09
CA GLU A 13 -14.06 25.33 24.40
C GLU A 13 -12.80 24.79 23.73
N ILE A 14 -12.69 23.46 23.58
CA ILE A 14 -11.57 22.80 22.91
C ILE A 14 -11.33 23.28 21.47
N CYS A 15 -12.39 23.62 20.73
CA CYS A 15 -12.27 23.98 19.31
C CYS A 15 -12.94 25.30 18.91
N GLY A 16 -13.74 25.91 19.80
CA GLY A 16 -14.46 27.15 19.54
C GLY A 16 -15.64 27.04 18.56
N HIS A 17 -15.99 25.82 18.11
CA HIS A 17 -17.10 25.60 17.18
C HIS A 17 -18.43 25.37 17.90
N HIS A 18 -19.52 25.71 17.21
CA HIS A 18 -20.88 25.46 17.67
C HIS A 18 -21.31 24.05 17.27
N THR A 19 -21.98 23.35 18.17
CA THR A 19 -22.57 22.03 17.93
C THR A 19 -23.94 21.95 18.58
N GLN A 20 -24.81 21.10 18.06
CA GLN A 20 -26.04 20.72 18.75
C GLN A 20 -25.69 19.61 19.75
N ILE A 21 -26.07 19.78 21.02
CA ILE A 21 -25.98 18.75 22.05
C ILE A 21 -27.25 18.77 22.89
N SER A 22 -27.51 17.67 23.61
CA SER A 22 -28.62 17.66 24.55
C SER A 22 -28.37 18.60 25.74
N CYS A 23 -29.42 19.19 26.28
CA CYS A 23 -29.35 20.00 27.51
C CYS A 23 -28.68 19.24 28.67
N SER A 24 -28.89 17.93 28.77
CA SER A 24 -28.23 17.09 29.77
C SER A 24 -26.70 16.98 29.58
N GLU A 25 -26.23 16.92 28.33
CA GLU A 25 -24.80 16.92 28.01
C GLU A 25 -24.15 18.27 28.27
N LYS A 26 -24.82 19.37 27.91
CA LYS A 26 -24.36 20.72 28.26
C LYS A 26 -24.13 20.83 29.78
N HIS A 27 -25.14 20.44 30.56
CA HIS A 27 -25.03 20.50 32.02
C HIS A 27 -23.88 19.62 32.54
N LYS A 28 -23.68 18.44 31.95
CA LYS A 28 -22.58 17.54 32.31
C LYS A 28 -21.21 18.15 32.00
N ILE A 29 -21.06 18.89 30.90
CA ILE A 29 -19.81 19.58 30.54
C ILE A 29 -19.57 20.78 31.46
N GLU A 30 -20.57 21.64 31.66
CA GLU A 30 -20.45 22.89 32.44
C GLU A 30 -20.23 22.66 33.93
N THR A 31 -20.77 21.55 34.48
CA THR A 31 -20.62 21.21 35.90
C THR A 31 -19.44 20.28 36.19
N ALA A 32 -18.74 19.81 35.15
CA ALA A 32 -17.59 18.95 35.33
C ALA A 32 -16.42 19.71 35.95
N GLU A 33 -15.69 19.04 36.84
CA GLU A 33 -14.36 19.47 37.27
C GLU A 33 -13.46 19.75 36.04
N PRO A 34 -12.54 20.73 36.10
CA PRO A 34 -11.73 21.14 34.94
C PRO A 34 -11.02 19.98 34.23
N SER A 35 -10.52 18.99 34.99
CA SER A 35 -9.85 17.80 34.44
C SER A 35 -10.78 16.83 33.69
N LYS A 36 -12.08 16.85 33.99
CA LYS A 36 -13.10 16.00 33.34
C LYS A 36 -13.81 16.73 32.21
N ARG A 37 -13.85 18.07 32.26
CA ARG A 37 -14.47 18.89 31.22
C ARG A 37 -13.87 18.62 29.84
N GLU A 38 -12.54 18.67 29.73
CA GLU A 38 -11.84 18.38 28.46
C GLU A 38 -12.18 16.98 27.93
N LEU A 39 -12.26 15.98 28.82
CA LEU A 39 -12.63 14.61 28.44
C LEU A 39 -14.05 14.54 27.88
N TYR A 40 -15.02 15.23 28.49
CA TYR A 40 -16.40 15.26 28.00
C TYR A 40 -16.54 16.06 26.70
N GLU A 41 -15.80 17.15 26.54
CA GLU A 41 -15.77 17.90 25.28
C GLU A 41 -15.14 17.07 24.15
N LYS A 42 -14.08 16.30 24.42
CA LYS A 42 -13.50 15.36 23.43
C LYS A 42 -14.46 14.25 23.01
N GLN A 43 -15.31 13.79 23.93
CA GLN A 43 -16.37 12.81 23.62
C GLN A 43 -17.49 13.41 22.76
N THR A 44 -17.62 14.74 22.74
CA THR A 44 -18.62 15.43 21.93
C THR A 44 -18.08 15.57 20.49
N LYS A 45 -18.71 14.88 19.55
CA LYS A 45 -18.27 14.81 18.15
C LYS A 45 -18.62 16.10 17.38
N CYS A 46 -17.74 17.10 17.47
CA CYS A 46 -17.84 18.33 16.68
C CYS A 46 -17.75 18.05 15.18
N SER A 47 -18.88 18.19 14.48
CA SER A 47 -19.03 17.84 13.06
C SER A 47 -18.64 18.96 12.08
N GLU A 48 -18.17 20.11 12.57
CA GLU A 48 -17.69 21.21 11.73
C GLU A 48 -16.52 20.73 10.86
N MET A 49 -16.55 21.05 9.56
CA MET A 49 -15.52 20.64 8.62
C MET A 49 -14.35 21.61 8.64
N ILE A 50 -13.18 21.13 9.03
CA ILE A 50 -11.95 21.94 9.10
C ILE A 50 -10.82 21.35 8.26
N GLN A 51 -9.88 22.20 7.88
CA GLN A 51 -8.64 21.79 7.25
C GLN A 51 -7.66 21.26 8.32
N VAL A 52 -7.14 20.06 8.08
CA VAL A 52 -6.20 19.39 8.98
C VAL A 52 -4.99 18.92 8.19
N ASP A 53 -3.79 19.27 8.66
CA ASP A 53 -2.54 18.75 8.11
C ASP A 53 -2.27 17.35 8.66
N LEU A 54 -2.03 16.39 7.77
CA LEU A 54 -1.75 15.01 8.13
C LEU A 54 -0.27 14.85 8.53
N PRO A 55 0.05 14.39 9.75
CA PRO A 55 1.39 14.50 10.35
C PRO A 55 2.49 13.79 9.54
N HIS A 56 2.15 12.68 8.87
CA HIS A 56 3.15 11.88 8.14
C HIS A 56 3.43 12.36 6.71
N CYS A 57 2.56 13.17 6.11
CA CYS A 57 2.77 13.63 4.73
C CYS A 57 2.71 15.14 4.52
N GLY A 58 2.30 15.90 5.54
CA GLY A 58 2.10 17.34 5.43
C GLY A 58 0.99 17.76 4.46
N HIS A 59 0.19 16.81 3.95
CA HIS A 59 -0.96 17.13 3.12
C HIS A 59 -2.16 17.52 3.98
N THR A 60 -2.87 18.54 3.53
CA THR A 60 -4.11 19.00 4.16
C THR A 60 -5.32 18.22 3.64
N LYS A 61 -6.25 17.87 4.55
CA LYS A 61 -7.56 17.26 4.23
C LYS A 61 -8.67 17.97 4.98
N LEU A 62 -9.86 18.02 4.40
CA LEU A 62 -11.07 18.40 5.13
C LEU A 62 -11.57 17.21 5.97
N ALA A 63 -11.71 17.41 7.26
CA ALA A 63 -12.23 16.42 8.19
C ALA A 63 -13.13 17.09 9.24
N GLU A 64 -14.02 16.31 9.84
CA GLU A 64 -14.78 16.75 11.00
C GLU A 64 -13.81 17.11 12.13
N CYS A 65 -14.07 18.20 12.84
CA CYS A 65 -13.20 18.74 13.87
C CYS A 65 -12.80 17.70 14.93
N TRP A 66 -13.73 16.83 15.34
CA TRP A 66 -13.43 15.77 16.32
C TRP A 66 -12.37 14.78 15.80
N LYS A 67 -12.40 14.42 14.52
CA LYS A 67 -11.38 13.56 13.89
C LYS A 67 -10.00 14.23 13.88
N SER A 68 -9.94 15.56 13.79
CA SER A 68 -8.66 16.29 13.82
C SER A 68 -7.93 16.20 15.18
N ILE A 69 -8.70 16.07 16.27
CA ILE A 69 -8.15 15.97 17.62
C ILE A 69 -7.50 14.60 17.78
N GLU A 70 -8.15 13.54 17.29
CA GLU A 70 -7.61 12.18 17.27
C GLU A 70 -6.28 12.12 16.50
N ILE A 71 -6.18 12.75 15.32
CA ILE A 71 -4.93 12.83 14.53
C ILE A 71 -3.78 13.39 15.38
N LYS A 72 -4.01 14.50 16.10
CA LYS A 72 -2.97 15.15 16.93
C LYS A 72 -2.56 14.29 18.14
N GLU A 73 -3.44 13.42 18.63
CA GLU A 73 -3.14 12.51 19.73
C GLU A 73 -2.37 11.29 19.26
N THR A 74 -2.68 10.74 18.07
CA THR A 74 -1.94 9.61 17.48
C THR A 74 -0.47 9.92 17.18
N ASP A 75 -0.16 11.17 16.81
CA ASP A 75 1.23 11.61 16.57
C ASP A 75 2.10 11.58 17.85
N LYS A 76 1.49 11.47 19.04
CA LYS A 76 2.20 11.37 20.33
C LYS A 76 2.66 9.94 20.68
N GLY A 77 2.59 8.99 19.74
CA GLY A 77 3.28 7.70 19.86
C GLY A 77 2.50 6.59 20.58
N THR A 78 1.17 6.66 20.64
CA THR A 78 0.36 5.51 21.06
C THR A 78 0.06 4.64 19.84
N MET A 79 0.73 3.49 19.73
CA MET A 79 0.41 2.47 18.71
C MET A 79 -1.05 2.05 18.85
N LEU A 80 -1.85 2.35 17.83
CA LEU A 80 -3.24 1.91 17.72
C LEU A 80 -3.31 0.85 16.62
N ASP A 81 -3.08 -0.41 17.01
CA ASP A 81 -3.16 -1.55 16.11
C ASP A 81 -4.62 -1.92 15.71
N ASP A 82 -5.64 -1.32 16.34
CA ASP A 82 -7.02 -1.85 16.27
C ASP A 82 -8.11 -0.96 15.67
N ILE A 83 -7.82 0.22 15.10
CA ILE A 83 -8.89 1.14 14.69
C ILE A 83 -9.09 1.16 13.17
N GLN A 84 -10.09 0.39 12.72
CA GLN A 84 -10.70 0.45 11.39
C GLN A 84 -11.14 1.87 10.99
N ASP A 85 -11.35 2.78 11.94
CA ASP A 85 -11.72 4.19 11.70
C ASP A 85 -10.55 5.08 11.23
N ILE A 86 -9.29 4.62 11.32
CA ILE A 86 -8.11 5.33 10.77
C ILE A 86 -8.14 5.31 9.23
N TYR A 87 -8.90 4.40 8.60
CA TYR A 87 -9.05 4.37 7.15
C TYR A 87 -9.64 5.67 6.58
N ASP A 88 -10.47 6.39 7.36
CA ASP A 88 -11.04 7.68 6.96
C ASP A 88 -10.01 8.83 6.93
N LEU A 89 -8.85 8.65 7.54
CA LEU A 89 -7.80 9.68 7.66
C LEU A 89 -6.64 9.48 6.68
N LYS A 90 -6.77 8.52 5.77
CA LYS A 90 -5.76 8.29 4.73
C LYS A 90 -5.69 9.49 3.77
N CYS A 91 -4.46 9.90 3.47
CA CYS A 91 -4.20 10.88 2.42
C CYS A 91 -4.42 10.24 1.05
N LEU A 92 -5.49 10.66 0.36
CA LEU A 92 -5.87 10.17 -0.97
C LEU A 92 -5.25 10.99 -2.11
N LYS A 93 -4.42 11.99 -1.78
CA LYS A 93 -3.77 12.82 -2.80
C LYS A 93 -2.81 11.96 -3.60
N GLU A 94 -2.89 12.08 -4.93
CA GLU A 94 -1.93 11.47 -5.83
C GLU A 94 -0.57 12.14 -5.67
N VAL A 95 0.47 11.31 -5.57
CA VAL A 95 1.86 11.74 -5.43
C VAL A 95 2.71 10.97 -6.43
N ALA A 96 3.66 11.67 -7.04
CA ALA A 96 4.70 11.08 -7.84
C ALA A 96 5.94 10.83 -6.97
N PHE A 97 6.59 9.68 -7.13
CA PHE A 97 7.85 9.37 -6.45
C PHE A 97 8.70 8.38 -7.24
N ASN A 98 10.00 8.35 -6.94
CA ASN A 98 10.93 7.42 -7.57
C ASN A 98 10.96 6.12 -6.78
N LEU A 99 10.83 4.99 -7.47
CA LEU A 99 11.08 3.67 -6.91
C LEU A 99 12.59 3.41 -6.80
N GLU A 100 12.99 2.43 -6.00
CA GLU A 100 14.41 2.02 -5.88
C GLU A 100 15.06 1.67 -7.23
N CYS A 101 14.26 1.21 -8.19
CA CYS A 101 14.72 0.94 -9.56
C CYS A 101 14.96 2.21 -10.40
N GLY A 102 14.79 3.41 -9.82
CA GLY A 102 15.00 4.71 -10.47
C GLY A 102 13.85 5.20 -11.35
N HIS A 103 12.77 4.41 -11.48
CA HIS A 103 11.61 4.79 -12.27
C HIS A 103 10.62 5.64 -11.48
N LEU A 104 10.04 6.63 -12.15
CA LEU A 104 8.96 7.46 -11.61
C LEU A 104 7.65 6.69 -11.67
N THR A 105 6.90 6.68 -10.57
CA THR A 105 5.53 6.16 -10.51
C THR A 105 4.61 7.16 -9.81
N THR A 106 3.31 7.04 -10.03
CA THR A 106 2.30 7.77 -9.25
C THR A 106 1.47 6.80 -8.42
N THR A 107 1.13 7.22 -7.21
CA THR A 107 0.27 6.45 -6.28
C THR A 107 -0.45 7.42 -5.35
N ILE A 108 -1.31 6.90 -4.49
CA ILE A 108 -1.91 7.69 -3.40
C ILE A 108 -0.95 7.78 -2.21
N CYS A 109 -0.86 8.97 -1.62
CA CYS A 109 0.15 9.31 -0.62
C CYS A 109 0.28 8.31 0.52
N TYR A 110 -0.82 7.77 1.06
CA TYR A 110 -0.71 6.79 2.15
C TYR A 110 -0.02 5.48 1.73
N LYS A 111 -0.17 5.06 0.46
CA LYS A 111 0.55 3.89 -0.07
C LYS A 111 2.04 4.18 -0.20
N LYS A 112 2.40 5.40 -0.63
CA LYS A 112 3.80 5.84 -0.68
C LYS A 112 4.44 5.78 0.71
N LEU A 113 3.77 6.30 1.74
CA LEU A 113 4.29 6.27 3.11
C LEU A 113 4.49 4.84 3.62
N ALA A 114 3.53 3.95 3.36
CA ALA A 114 3.67 2.53 3.72
C ALA A 114 4.89 1.89 3.03
N TYR A 115 5.11 2.21 1.75
CA TYR A 115 6.30 1.76 1.01
C TYR A 115 7.62 2.27 1.64
N GLU A 116 7.69 3.55 1.99
CA GLU A 116 8.88 4.14 2.61
C GLU A 116 9.16 3.54 4.00
N GLN A 117 8.13 3.26 4.81
CA GLN A 117 8.28 2.65 6.13
C GLN A 117 8.66 1.16 6.08
N GLU A 118 8.06 0.37 5.19
CA GLU A 118 8.39 -1.04 5.03
C GLU A 118 9.79 -1.25 4.42
N SER A 119 10.28 -0.29 3.62
CA SER A 119 11.64 -0.32 3.09
C SER A 119 12.72 -0.40 4.18
N GLU A 120 12.43 0.07 5.41
CA GLU A 120 13.38 0.04 6.53
C GLU A 120 13.33 -1.28 7.32
N LEU A 121 12.29 -2.10 7.16
CA LEU A 121 12.04 -3.35 7.87
C LEU A 121 12.02 -4.53 6.90
N ILE A 122 13.20 -5.08 6.59
CA ILE A 122 13.46 -6.41 5.98
C ILE A 122 12.45 -6.87 4.90
N GLN A 123 12.92 -6.85 3.64
CA GLN A 123 12.25 -7.28 2.41
C GLN A 123 11.81 -8.76 2.39
N THR A 124 10.83 -9.16 3.20
CA THR A 124 10.16 -10.45 3.05
C THR A 124 8.65 -10.21 3.07
N GLU A 125 8.05 -10.37 1.87
CA GLU A 125 6.61 -10.44 1.61
C GLU A 125 5.86 -9.10 1.46
N GLY A 126 6.05 -8.45 0.30
CA GLY A 126 4.96 -8.07 -0.59
C GLY A 126 3.82 -7.13 -0.15
N ASN A 127 3.88 -6.47 1.01
CA ASN A 127 2.72 -5.73 1.52
C ASN A 127 2.63 -4.24 1.13
N ALA A 128 3.75 -3.57 0.82
CA ALA A 128 3.70 -2.17 0.37
C ALA A 128 3.03 -1.96 -1.00
N GLY A 129 2.84 -3.01 -1.79
CA GLY A 129 1.87 -3.05 -2.91
C GLY A 129 2.06 -2.05 -4.05
N ILE A 130 3.25 -1.43 -4.20
CA ILE A 130 3.55 -0.56 -5.35
C ILE A 130 4.57 -1.26 -6.25
N GLU A 131 4.07 -1.86 -7.32
CA GLU A 131 4.89 -2.51 -8.34
C GLU A 131 5.31 -1.52 -9.43
N CYS A 132 6.57 -1.59 -9.86
CA CYS A 132 7.02 -0.83 -11.03
C CYS A 132 6.48 -1.48 -12.32
N GLU A 133 5.54 -0.80 -12.98
CA GLU A 133 4.96 -1.25 -14.25
C GLU A 133 5.73 -0.78 -15.49
N THR A 134 6.83 -0.05 -15.32
CA THR A 134 7.66 0.38 -16.46
C THR A 134 8.16 -0.83 -17.23
N MET A 135 7.94 -0.85 -18.54
CA MET A 135 8.40 -1.92 -19.41
C MET A 135 9.91 -1.80 -19.65
N VAL A 136 10.64 -2.87 -19.40
CA VAL A 136 12.11 -2.93 -19.53
C VAL A 136 12.54 -4.17 -20.29
N ASP A 137 13.68 -4.08 -20.97
CA ASP A 137 14.32 -5.23 -21.56
C ASP A 137 14.85 -6.18 -20.49
N LEU A 138 14.64 -7.48 -20.69
CA LEU A 138 15.16 -8.58 -19.90
C LEU A 138 15.81 -9.61 -20.83
N ASP A 139 17.09 -9.87 -20.61
CA ASP A 139 17.81 -10.97 -21.25
C ASP A 139 17.60 -12.26 -20.43
N LEU A 140 16.92 -13.24 -21.03
CA LEU A 140 16.65 -14.53 -20.42
C LEU A 140 17.85 -15.46 -20.52
N VAL A 141 17.94 -16.43 -19.60
CA VAL A 141 18.96 -17.49 -19.62
C VAL A 141 18.98 -18.32 -20.90
N CYS A 142 17.89 -18.34 -21.68
CA CYS A 142 17.87 -18.98 -23.01
C CYS A 142 18.50 -18.12 -24.11
N GLY A 143 19.09 -16.96 -23.78
CA GLY A 143 19.74 -16.04 -24.71
C GLY A 143 18.79 -15.11 -25.47
N HIS A 144 17.48 -15.20 -25.23
CA HIS A 144 16.49 -14.34 -25.87
C HIS A 144 16.19 -13.12 -25.00
N ARG A 145 15.97 -11.99 -25.67
CA ARG A 145 15.49 -10.75 -25.03
C ARG A 145 13.97 -10.68 -25.07
N MET A 146 13.37 -10.20 -23.98
CA MET A 146 11.95 -9.90 -23.87
C MET A 146 11.73 -8.56 -23.21
N VAL A 147 10.57 -7.95 -23.46
CA VAL A 147 10.12 -6.76 -22.75
C VAL A 147 9.14 -7.20 -21.66
N VAL A 148 9.42 -6.85 -20.40
CA VAL A 148 8.66 -7.26 -19.20
C VAL A 148 8.47 -6.06 -18.27
N LYS A 149 7.59 -6.16 -17.26
CA LYS A 149 7.51 -5.10 -16.23
C LYS A 149 8.82 -5.08 -15.41
N CYS A 150 9.24 -3.91 -14.96
CA CYS A 150 10.47 -3.74 -14.17
C CYS A 150 10.43 -4.58 -12.88
N PHE A 151 9.27 -4.69 -12.23
CA PHE A 151 9.09 -5.58 -11.08
C PHE A 151 9.34 -7.06 -11.45
N GLU A 152 8.81 -7.52 -12.57
CA GLU A 152 9.04 -8.90 -13.06
C GLU A 152 10.53 -9.15 -13.33
N ARG A 153 11.23 -8.17 -13.92
CA ARG A 153 12.69 -8.23 -14.13
C ARG A 153 13.44 -8.35 -12.80
N PHE A 154 13.10 -7.53 -11.80
CA PHE A 154 13.70 -7.60 -10.47
C PHE A 154 13.49 -8.98 -9.83
N CYS A 155 12.27 -9.51 -9.85
CA CYS A 155 11.97 -10.85 -9.34
C CYS A 155 12.78 -11.92 -10.07
N TYR A 156 12.88 -11.83 -11.40
CA TYR A 156 13.66 -12.76 -12.21
C TYR A 156 15.15 -12.73 -11.86
N GLU A 157 15.76 -11.54 -11.79
CA GLU A 157 17.18 -11.38 -11.48
C GLU A 157 17.52 -11.84 -10.05
N ASN A 158 16.64 -11.59 -9.07
CA ASN A 158 16.84 -12.07 -7.71
C ASN A 158 16.70 -13.59 -7.59
N MET A 159 15.69 -14.19 -8.23
CA MET A 159 15.61 -15.66 -8.28
C MET A 159 16.81 -16.25 -9.01
N ARG A 160 17.26 -15.64 -10.12
CA ARG A 160 18.43 -16.11 -10.86
C ARG A 160 19.69 -16.19 -9.99
N LYS A 161 19.87 -15.30 -9.01
CA LYS A 161 21.00 -15.36 -8.07
C LYS A 161 20.92 -16.57 -7.11
N GLN A 162 19.73 -17.13 -6.88
CA GLN A 162 19.52 -18.26 -5.97
C GLN A 162 19.73 -19.63 -6.64
N PHE A 163 19.67 -19.70 -7.97
CA PHE A 163 19.81 -20.96 -8.71
C PHE A 163 21.17 -21.05 -9.41
N SER A 164 21.87 -22.16 -9.17
CA SER A 164 23.11 -22.49 -9.88
C SER A 164 22.88 -22.93 -11.32
N SER A 165 21.67 -23.42 -11.63
CA SER A 165 21.30 -23.97 -12.94
C SER A 165 20.21 -23.15 -13.63
N SER A 166 20.46 -22.77 -14.88
CA SER A 166 19.47 -22.10 -15.74
C SER A 166 18.23 -22.95 -16.02
N VAL A 167 18.37 -24.29 -15.98
CA VAL A 167 17.26 -25.23 -16.15
C VAL A 167 16.35 -25.25 -14.93
N GLU A 168 16.92 -25.15 -13.73
CA GLU A 168 16.17 -25.08 -12.48
C GLU A 168 15.39 -23.76 -12.38
N LEU A 169 16.05 -22.64 -12.68
CA LEU A 169 15.40 -21.33 -12.75
C LEU A 169 14.21 -21.33 -13.72
N ALA A 170 14.39 -21.90 -14.92
CA ALA A 170 13.34 -21.95 -15.94
C ALA A 170 12.14 -22.85 -15.56
N ARG A 171 12.35 -23.83 -14.67
CA ARG A 171 11.29 -24.71 -14.16
C ARG A 171 10.52 -24.05 -13.00
N THR A 172 11.25 -23.35 -12.13
CA THR A 172 10.68 -22.74 -10.93
C THR A 172 9.99 -21.41 -11.24
N PHE A 173 10.56 -20.58 -12.12
CA PHE A 173 10.01 -19.27 -12.42
C PHE A 173 8.97 -19.35 -13.54
N THR A 174 7.71 -19.52 -13.15
CA THR A 174 6.59 -19.71 -14.09
C THR A 174 6.03 -18.40 -14.67
N ASN A 175 6.38 -17.25 -14.09
CA ASN A 175 5.80 -15.94 -14.42
C ASN A 175 6.35 -15.35 -15.73
N ILE A 176 7.63 -15.57 -16.06
CA ILE A 176 8.21 -15.11 -17.33
C ILE A 176 8.57 -16.31 -18.20
N LYS A 177 7.85 -16.49 -19.31
CA LYS A 177 8.08 -17.56 -20.28
C LYS A 177 8.59 -16.99 -21.60
N CYS A 178 9.72 -17.51 -22.08
CA CYS A 178 10.27 -17.13 -23.39
C CYS A 178 9.33 -17.52 -24.54
N THR A 179 8.70 -16.53 -25.17
CA THR A 179 7.77 -16.69 -26.29
C THR A 179 8.45 -16.70 -27.66
N SER A 180 9.77 -16.48 -27.72
CA SER A 180 10.53 -16.54 -28.97
C SER A 180 10.38 -17.88 -29.67
N MET A 181 10.20 -17.84 -30.99
CA MET A 181 10.10 -19.04 -31.82
C MET A 181 11.48 -19.63 -32.08
N VAL A 182 11.61 -20.93 -31.86
CA VAL A 182 12.83 -21.70 -32.10
C VAL A 182 12.53 -22.90 -32.97
N ASP A 183 13.47 -23.24 -33.84
CA ASP A 183 13.40 -24.47 -34.61
C ASP A 183 13.78 -25.68 -33.73
N ILE A 184 13.12 -26.82 -33.95
CA ILE A 184 13.34 -28.09 -33.26
C ILE A 184 13.41 -29.25 -34.26
N GLY A 185 14.35 -30.16 -34.05
CA GLY A 185 14.36 -31.44 -34.75
C GLY A 185 13.21 -32.33 -34.27
N LEU A 186 12.44 -32.90 -35.19
CA LEU A 186 11.41 -33.90 -34.92
C LEU A 186 11.99 -35.31 -35.07
N ARG A 187 11.40 -36.30 -34.39
CA ARG A 187 11.84 -37.71 -34.44
C ARG A 187 11.76 -38.32 -35.85
N CYS A 188 10.93 -37.75 -36.73
CA CYS A 188 10.82 -38.14 -38.13
C CYS A 188 11.91 -37.52 -39.03
N GLY A 189 12.88 -36.78 -38.47
CA GLY A 189 13.96 -36.12 -39.21
C GLY A 189 13.62 -34.73 -39.77
N HIS A 190 12.35 -34.30 -39.67
CA HIS A 190 11.93 -32.97 -40.13
C HIS A 190 12.23 -31.86 -39.10
N MET A 191 12.35 -30.62 -39.58
CA MET A 191 12.42 -29.42 -38.74
C MET A 191 11.02 -28.89 -38.44
N GLY A 192 10.69 -28.73 -37.17
CA GLY A 192 9.47 -28.08 -36.69
C GLY A 192 9.79 -26.75 -35.99
N ARG A 193 8.75 -25.99 -35.66
CA ARG A 193 8.86 -24.75 -34.87
C ARG A 193 8.07 -24.85 -33.58
N THR A 194 8.61 -24.30 -32.50
CA THR A 194 7.93 -24.17 -31.20
C THR A 194 8.40 -22.93 -30.47
N VAL A 195 7.66 -22.49 -29.46
CA VAL A 195 8.14 -21.45 -28.53
C VAL A 195 9.23 -22.00 -27.60
N CYS A 196 10.23 -21.18 -27.30
CA CYS A 196 11.45 -21.56 -26.59
C CYS A 196 11.17 -22.24 -25.24
N TRP A 197 10.25 -21.71 -24.42
CA TRP A 197 9.97 -22.31 -23.11
C TRP A 197 9.42 -23.75 -23.20
N LYS A 198 8.70 -24.08 -24.28
CA LYS A 198 8.19 -25.44 -24.51
C LYS A 198 9.31 -26.41 -24.88
N LYS A 199 10.39 -25.93 -25.52
CA LYS A 199 11.56 -26.77 -25.84
C LYS A 199 12.26 -27.24 -24.56
N ASN A 200 12.53 -26.32 -23.62
CA ASN A 200 13.25 -26.63 -22.38
C ASN A 200 12.47 -27.55 -21.41
N ASN A 201 11.14 -27.62 -21.54
CA ASN A 201 10.29 -28.49 -20.73
C ASN A 201 10.02 -29.87 -21.35
N ARG A 202 10.38 -30.09 -22.62
CA ARG A 202 10.36 -31.44 -23.19
C ARG A 202 11.57 -32.18 -22.63
N ARG A 203 11.34 -33.14 -21.74
CA ARG A 203 12.37 -34.08 -21.29
C ARG A 203 13.11 -34.59 -22.53
N GLU A 204 14.39 -34.27 -22.62
CA GLU A 204 15.34 -34.95 -23.49
C GLU A 204 15.34 -36.44 -23.08
N THR A 205 14.47 -37.22 -23.71
CA THR A 205 14.68 -38.66 -23.85
C THR A 205 15.73 -38.79 -24.94
N ILE A 206 16.98 -38.54 -24.56
CA ILE A 206 18.15 -38.92 -25.35
C ILE A 206 18.20 -40.44 -25.30
N PHE A 207 17.69 -41.09 -26.33
CA PHE A 207 18.14 -42.44 -26.68
C PHE A 207 19.39 -42.23 -27.52
N MET A 208 20.55 -42.51 -26.93
CA MET A 208 21.77 -42.76 -27.69
C MET A 208 21.55 -44.06 -28.46
N ASN A 209 21.54 -43.97 -29.79
CA ASN A 209 21.80 -45.13 -30.67
C ASN A 209 23.30 -45.35 -30.76
#